data_AF-A0AA38G0N3-F1
#
_entry.id   AF-A0AA38G0N3-F1
#
_cell.length_a   1.000
_cell.length_b   1.000
_cell.length_c   1.000
_cell.angle_alpha   90.00
_cell.angle_beta   90.00
_cell.angle_gamma   90.00
#
_symmetry.space_group_name_H-M   'P 1'
#
loop_
_entity.id
_entity.type
_entity.pdbx_description
1 polymer ?
#
loop_
_entity_poly.entity_id
_entity_poly.type
_entity_poly.pdbx_seq_one_letter_code
_entity_poly.pdbx_strand_id
1 'polypeptide(L)'
;MNRPSLYLEDEWEVVNDDGFVYKRKKRKHDSPPPIPIKATAFKHNDDQYIKQRRQTKKEALLNLKEKYVKEIRDWESLSQMLQRTPLSATPSMKEPATSLAQSQTQTGNSCKYVLRELLLEVEAQEAFIQHATTLCNLAEKKCDVHEQDLKQPTLDLPIWKTTANL
;
A
#
# COMPACT_ATOMS: atom_id res chain seq x y z
N MET A 1 -9.17 1.28 54.86
CA MET A 1 -9.76 1.03 53.52
C MET A 1 -8.95 1.81 52.48
N ASN A 2 -8.57 1.14 51.40
CA ASN A 2 -7.46 1.47 50.50
C ASN A 2 -7.62 2.79 49.73
N ARG A 3 -6.50 3.52 49.63
CA ARG A 3 -6.29 4.69 48.76
C ARG A 3 -5.97 4.18 47.34
N PRO A 4 -6.59 4.69 46.26
CA PRO A 4 -6.28 4.26 44.90
C PRO A 4 -4.84 4.67 44.53
N SER A 5 -4.10 3.68 44.04
CA SER A 5 -2.69 3.74 43.69
C SER A 5 -2.47 4.47 42.36
N LEU A 6 -1.79 5.63 42.40
CA LEU A 6 -1.43 6.48 41.26
C LEU A 6 -0.22 5.91 40.48
N TYR A 7 -0.34 4.74 39.84
CA TYR A 7 0.77 4.15 39.06
C TYR A 7 0.37 3.67 37.65
N LEU A 8 -0.53 4.37 36.94
CA LEU A 8 -0.79 4.09 35.51
C LEU A 8 -0.34 5.20 34.55
N GLU A 9 -0.11 6.41 35.05
CA GLU A 9 0.34 7.53 34.21
C GLU A 9 1.78 7.40 33.72
N ASP A 10 2.59 6.57 34.39
CA ASP A 10 4.02 6.46 34.12
C ASP A 10 4.39 5.35 33.12
N GLU A 11 3.41 4.64 32.55
CA GLU A 11 3.64 3.52 31.63
C GLU A 11 3.82 3.93 30.17
N TRP A 12 3.38 5.14 29.79
CA TRP A 12 3.39 5.60 28.40
C TRP A 12 4.43 6.70 28.19
N GLU A 13 5.20 6.62 27.10
CA GLU A 13 6.10 7.67 26.64
C GLU A 13 5.56 8.33 25.37
N VAL A 14 5.75 9.64 25.27
CA VAL A 14 5.43 10.40 24.05
C VAL A 14 6.62 10.35 23.11
N VAL A 15 6.39 9.91 21.87
CA VAL A 15 7.42 9.76 20.84
C VAL A 15 7.05 10.60 19.64
N ASN A 16 8.05 11.29 19.09
CA ASN A 16 7.95 12.02 17.84
C ASN A 16 8.71 11.25 16.76
N ASP A 17 7.99 10.79 15.74
CA ASP A 17 8.53 10.08 14.59
C ASP A 17 8.13 10.85 13.32
N ASP A 18 9.11 11.47 12.66
CA ASP A 18 8.92 12.29 11.46
C ASP A 18 7.81 13.37 11.56
N GLY A 19 7.65 13.98 12.74
CA GLY A 19 6.65 15.03 12.99
C GLY A 19 5.28 14.49 13.41
N PHE A 20 5.11 13.17 13.47
CA PHE A 20 3.94 12.53 14.04
C PHE A 20 4.19 12.20 15.51
N VAL A 21 3.36 12.76 16.39
CA VAL A 21 3.48 12.60 17.85
C VAL A 21 2.47 11.58 18.35
N TYR A 22 2.95 10.47 18.93
CA TYR A 22 2.09 9.41 19.47
C TYR A 22 2.58 8.92 20.84
N LYS A 23 1.67 8.29 21.60
CA LYS A 23 1.98 7.62 22.87
C LYS A 23 2.29 6.15 22.61
N ARG A 24 3.39 5.64 23.14
CA ARG A 24 3.69 4.19 23.14
C ARG A 24 4.06 3.70 24.53
N LYS A 25 3.78 2.43 24.83
CA LYS A 25 4.09 1.82 26.12
C LYS A 25 5.61 1.72 26.31
N LYS A 26 6.12 2.22 27.44
CA LYS A 26 7.54 2.16 27.80
C LYS A 26 7.99 0.69 27.80
N ARG A 27 9.07 0.39 27.08
CA ARG A 27 9.68 -0.95 27.13
C ARG A 27 10.34 -1.12 28.49
N LYS A 28 9.97 -2.16 29.24
CA LYS A 28 10.63 -2.50 30.51
C LYS A 28 12.06 -2.92 30.20
N HIS A 29 13.02 -2.04 30.49
CA HIS A 29 14.43 -2.31 30.34
C HIS A 29 14.91 -3.00 31.63
N ASP A 30 14.85 -4.34 31.68
CA ASP A 30 15.50 -5.14 32.72
C ASP A 30 17.02 -5.18 32.48
N SER A 31 17.67 -4.01 32.54
CA SER A 31 19.12 -3.89 32.44
C SER A 31 19.59 -2.66 33.23
N PRO A 32 20.79 -2.72 33.85
CA PRO A 32 21.24 -1.72 34.82
C PRO A 32 21.28 -0.31 34.20
N PRO A 33 21.28 0.75 35.02
CA PRO A 33 21.14 2.12 34.53
C PRO A 33 22.20 2.40 33.44
N PRO A 34 21.79 2.90 32.26
CA PRO A 34 22.74 3.20 31.22
C PRO A 34 23.63 4.34 31.70
N ILE A 35 24.94 4.11 31.63
CA ILE A 35 25.95 5.15 31.71
C ILE A 35 25.55 6.27 30.73
N PRO A 36 25.63 7.56 31.10
CA PRO A 36 25.23 8.65 30.21
C PRO A 36 26.17 8.69 28.98
N ILE A 37 25.77 8.00 27.91
CA ILE A 37 26.42 8.11 26.61
C ILE A 37 26.04 9.48 26.07
N LYS A 38 27.05 10.36 25.96
CA LYS A 38 26.94 11.69 25.37
C LYS A 38 26.20 11.60 24.03
N ALA A 39 25.08 12.32 23.92
CA ALA A 39 24.13 12.31 22.81
C ALA A 39 24.66 12.88 21.48
N THR A 40 25.97 12.89 21.25
CA THR A 40 26.59 13.54 20.08
C THR A 40 27.01 12.56 18.98
N ALA A 41 27.01 11.25 19.24
CA ALA A 41 27.48 10.26 18.26
C ALA A 41 26.37 9.77 17.28
N PHE A 42 25.09 9.87 17.65
CA PHE A 42 24.00 9.30 16.84
C PHE A 42 23.45 10.24 15.75
N LYS A 43 23.63 11.57 15.86
CA LYS A 43 23.08 12.52 14.89
C LYS A 43 23.80 12.55 13.53
N HIS A 44 25.07 12.13 13.48
CA HIS A 44 25.87 12.23 12.25
C HIS A 44 25.48 11.17 11.19
N ASN A 45 24.86 10.07 11.60
CA ASN A 45 24.45 9.00 10.68
C ASN A 45 23.13 9.35 9.96
N ASP A 46 22.20 10.00 10.67
CA ASP A 46 20.89 10.37 10.14
C ASP A 46 20.99 11.43 9.02
N ASP A 47 21.86 12.43 9.16
CA ASP A 47 22.02 13.49 8.15
C ASP A 47 22.60 12.96 6.83
N GLN A 48 23.52 11.99 6.90
CA GLN A 48 24.09 11.35 5.71
C GLN A 48 23.06 10.45 5.03
N TYR A 49 22.31 9.67 5.81
CA TYR A 49 21.21 8.84 5.30
C TYR A 49 20.13 9.68 4.60
N ILE A 50 19.71 10.81 5.20
CA ILE A 50 18.72 11.71 4.60
C ILE A 50 19.25 12.32 3.28
N LYS A 51 20.52 12.73 3.23
CA LYS A 51 21.13 13.25 1.99
C LYS A 51 21.18 12.19 0.89
N GLN A 52 21.60 10.97 1.22
CA GLN A 52 21.64 9.86 0.26
C GLN A 52 20.25 9.55 -0.29
N ARG A 53 19.23 9.45 0.59
CA ARG A 53 17.83 9.23 0.19
C ARG A 53 17.33 10.33 -0.76
N ARG A 54 17.65 11.60 -0.47
CA ARG A 54 17.29 12.73 -1.36
C ARG A 54 17.99 12.65 -2.70
N GLN A 55 19.26 12.26 -2.72
CA GLN A 55 20.05 12.11 -3.93
C GLN A 55 19.49 11.00 -4.83
N THR A 56 19.22 9.82 -4.27
CA THR A 56 18.62 8.69 -5.01
C THR A 56 17.25 9.07 -5.58
N LYS A 57 16.41 9.76 -4.79
CA LYS A 57 15.11 10.25 -5.27
C LYS A 57 15.27 11.24 -6.43
N LYS A 58 16.23 12.16 -6.34
CA LYS A 58 16.51 13.13 -7.40
C LYS A 58 16.97 12.44 -8.68
N GLU A 59 17.86 11.47 -8.59
CA GLU A 59 18.35 10.70 -9.74
C GLU A 59 17.24 9.89 -10.40
N ALA A 60 16.40 9.21 -9.61
CA ALA A 60 15.25 8.48 -10.12
C ALA A 60 14.27 9.41 -10.88
N LEU A 61 14.00 10.60 -10.34
CA LEU A 61 13.13 11.59 -10.98
C LEU A 61 13.75 12.17 -12.26
N LEU A 62 15.07 12.40 -12.29
CA LEU A 62 15.75 12.86 -13.50
C LEU A 62 15.72 11.80 -14.60
N ASN A 63 15.97 10.53 -14.26
CA ASN A 63 15.87 9.41 -15.20
C ASN A 63 14.44 9.27 -15.73
N LEU A 64 13.44 9.42 -14.87
CA LEU A 64 12.03 9.36 -15.28
C LEU A 64 11.67 10.52 -16.22
N LYS A 65 12.13 11.73 -15.92
CA LYS A 65 11.97 12.90 -16.79
C LYS A 65 12.59 12.66 -18.15
N GLU A 66 13.82 12.14 -18.21
CA GLU A 66 14.50 11.87 -19.47
C GLU A 66 13.75 10.83 -20.32
N LYS A 67 13.25 9.76 -19.68
CA LYS A 67 12.40 8.76 -20.34
C LYS A 67 11.15 9.38 -20.95
N TYR A 68 10.41 10.19 -20.19
CA TYR A 68 9.19 10.82 -20.71
C TYR A 68 9.48 11.85 -21.80
N VAL A 69 10.56 12.62 -21.68
CA VAL A 69 10.97 13.55 -22.75
C VAL A 69 11.29 12.80 -24.04
N LYS A 70 11.98 11.65 -23.96
CA LYS A 70 12.23 10.81 -25.12
C LYS A 70 10.93 10.28 -25.72
N GLU A 71 10.07 9.72 -24.87
CA GLU A 71 8.78 9.18 -25.30
C GLU A 71 7.91 10.23 -25.98
N ILE A 72 7.83 11.45 -25.44
CA ILE A 72 7.11 12.57 -26.06
C ILE A 72 7.67 12.88 -27.45
N ARG A 73 9.00 12.94 -27.62
CA ARG A 73 9.61 13.16 -28.95
C ARG A 73 9.26 12.05 -29.94
N ASP A 74 9.27 10.80 -29.48
CA ASP A 74 8.92 9.64 -30.30
C ASP A 74 7.44 9.74 -30.75
N TRP A 75 6.53 10.10 -29.83
CA TRP A 75 5.12 10.35 -30.14
C TRP A 75 4.91 11.52 -31.11
N GLU A 76 5.63 12.63 -30.93
CA GLU A 76 5.59 13.78 -31.83
C GLU A 76 6.07 13.42 -33.25
N SER A 77 7.15 12.63 -33.35
CA SER A 77 7.67 12.15 -34.63
C SER A 77 6.67 11.24 -35.35
N LEU A 78 6.07 10.28 -34.63
CA LEU A 78 5.04 9.39 -35.17
C LEU A 78 3.80 10.17 -35.63
N SER A 79 3.36 11.16 -34.86
CA SER A 79 2.23 12.03 -35.21
C SER A 79 2.51 12.82 -36.49
N GLN A 80 3.70 13.43 -36.59
CA GLN A 80 4.12 14.15 -37.79
C GLN A 80 4.22 13.24 -39.01
N MET A 81 4.74 12.02 -38.85
CA MET A 81 4.80 11.03 -39.93
C MET A 81 3.39 10.67 -40.43
N LEU A 82 2.47 10.40 -39.51
CA LEU A 82 1.07 10.07 -39.85
C LEU A 82 0.38 11.23 -40.60
N GLN A 83 0.61 12.46 -40.17
CA GLN A 83 0.10 13.66 -40.84
C GLN A 83 0.72 13.89 -42.23
N ARG A 84 1.97 13.46 -42.45
CA ARG A 84 2.69 13.58 -43.73
C ARG A 84 2.38 12.47 -44.72
N THR A 85 1.76 11.36 -44.30
CA THR A 85 1.16 10.37 -45.20
C THR A 85 -0.23 10.84 -45.62
N PRO A 86 -0.43 11.44 -46.80
CA PRO A 86 -1.77 11.62 -47.32
C PRO A 86 -2.40 10.24 -47.52
N LEU A 87 -3.55 10.00 -46.90
CA LEU A 87 -4.50 8.94 -47.26
C LEU A 87 -5.06 9.21 -48.66
N SER A 88 -4.21 9.09 -49.67
CA SER A 88 -4.59 9.09 -51.08
C SER A 88 -3.70 8.07 -51.80
N ALA A 89 -4.08 6.81 -51.66
CA ALA A 89 -3.70 5.78 -52.60
C ALA A 89 -4.83 4.74 -52.62
N THR A 90 -5.68 4.88 -53.63
CA THR A 90 -6.57 3.86 -54.19
C THR A 90 -5.90 2.47 -54.25
N PRO A 91 -6.66 1.37 -54.09
CA PRO A 91 -6.10 0.02 -54.13
C PRO A 91 -5.76 -0.36 -55.57
N SER A 92 -4.46 -0.48 -55.88
CA SER A 92 -4.01 -1.18 -57.08
C SER A 92 -3.20 -2.38 -56.66
N MET A 93 -3.72 -3.55 -57.02
CA MET A 93 -3.06 -4.84 -56.83
C MET A 93 -1.65 -4.82 -57.42
N LYS A 94 -0.67 -5.15 -56.59
CA LYS A 94 0.51 -5.97 -56.94
C LYS A 94 1.38 -6.18 -55.71
N GLU A 95 1.35 -7.40 -55.18
CA GLU A 95 2.55 -8.01 -54.59
C GLU A 95 3.64 -8.14 -55.69
N PRO A 96 4.95 -8.21 -55.37
CA PRO A 96 5.48 -8.98 -54.24
C PRO A 96 6.67 -8.40 -53.45
N ALA A 97 6.85 -9.02 -52.29
CA ALA A 97 8.11 -9.30 -51.60
C ALA A 97 8.81 -8.21 -50.76
N THR A 98 9.22 -8.70 -49.58
CA THR A 98 10.44 -8.35 -48.84
C THR A 98 10.29 -7.33 -47.71
N SER A 99 10.01 -7.89 -46.53
CA SER A 99 10.79 -7.65 -45.30
C SER A 99 10.76 -6.25 -44.68
N LEU A 100 9.64 -5.88 -44.04
CA LEU A 100 9.69 -4.84 -43.00
C LEU A 100 8.63 -4.99 -41.90
N ALA A 101 8.21 -6.22 -41.58
CA ALA A 101 7.22 -6.49 -40.53
C ALA A 101 7.81 -6.97 -39.19
N GLN A 102 9.15 -7.05 -39.05
CA GLN A 102 9.77 -7.75 -37.92
C GLN A 102 10.18 -6.89 -36.72
N SER A 103 10.08 -5.55 -36.77
CA SER A 103 10.53 -4.70 -35.65
C SER A 103 9.43 -4.20 -34.71
N GLN A 104 8.13 -4.39 -35.02
CA GLN A 104 7.03 -3.89 -34.17
C GLN A 104 6.40 -4.95 -33.24
N THR A 105 6.84 -6.21 -33.31
CA THR A 105 6.23 -7.30 -32.53
C THR A 105 6.83 -7.47 -31.13
N GLN A 106 8.06 -7.00 -30.87
CA GLN A 106 8.73 -7.25 -29.59
C GLN A 106 8.17 -6.40 -28.44
N THR A 107 7.88 -5.12 -28.65
CA THR A 107 7.33 -4.22 -27.61
C THR A 107 5.87 -4.54 -27.29
N GLY A 108 5.06 -4.83 -28.32
CA GLY A 108 3.66 -5.23 -28.13
C GLY A 108 3.49 -6.55 -27.39
N ASN A 109 4.42 -7.50 -27.58
CA ASN A 109 4.40 -8.78 -26.88
C ASN A 109 4.87 -8.65 -25.42
N SER A 110 5.87 -7.79 -25.15
CA SER A 110 6.34 -7.51 -23.79
C SER A 110 5.26 -6.82 -22.95
N CYS A 111 4.56 -5.81 -23.48
CA CYS A 111 3.45 -5.17 -22.76
C CYS A 111 2.29 -6.12 -22.48
N LYS A 112 1.95 -7.01 -23.42
CA LYS A 112 0.90 -8.04 -23.24
C LYS A 112 1.29 -9.07 -22.17
N TYR A 113 2.58 -9.43 -22.09
CA TYR A 113 3.07 -10.33 -21.04
C TYR A 113 2.96 -9.69 -19.66
N VAL A 114 3.45 -8.46 -19.51
CA VAL A 114 3.37 -7.70 -18.25
C VAL A 114 1.93 -7.52 -17.79
N LEU A 115 1.01 -7.20 -18.71
CA LEU A 115 -0.41 -7.06 -18.39
C LEU A 115 -1.04 -8.39 -17.95
N ARG A 116 -0.65 -9.52 -18.56
CA ARG A 116 -1.12 -10.85 -18.14
C ARG A 116 -0.58 -11.23 -16.77
N GLU A 117 0.69 -10.95 -16.46
CA GLU A 117 1.23 -11.22 -15.13
C GLU A 117 0.57 -10.36 -14.06
N LEU A 118 0.39 -9.06 -14.31
CA LEU A 118 -0.33 -8.18 -13.39
C LEU A 118 -1.77 -8.65 -13.16
N LEU A 119 -2.44 -9.12 -14.21
CA LEU A 119 -3.79 -9.68 -14.09
C LEU A 119 -3.80 -10.93 -13.21
N LEU A 120 -2.87 -11.87 -13.42
CA LEU A 120 -2.74 -13.06 -12.60
C LEU A 120 -2.43 -12.74 -11.13
N GLU A 121 -1.59 -11.73 -10.88
CA GLU A 121 -1.27 -11.26 -9.53
C GLU A 121 -2.50 -10.66 -8.84
N VAL A 122 -3.28 -9.84 -9.55
CA VAL A 122 -4.52 -9.26 -9.03
C VAL A 122 -5.56 -10.34 -8.75
N GLU A 123 -5.72 -11.34 -9.62
CA GLU A 123 -6.62 -12.48 -9.41
C GLU A 123 -6.22 -13.29 -8.16
N ALA A 124 -4.92 -13.53 -7.96
CA ALA A 124 -4.42 -14.21 -6.77
C ALA A 124 -4.66 -13.39 -5.50
N GLN A 125 -4.45 -12.07 -5.56
CA GLN A 125 -4.70 -11.16 -4.44
C GLN A 125 -6.20 -11.08 -4.12
N GLU A 126 -7.07 -11.08 -5.13
CA GLU A 126 -8.51 -11.14 -4.96
C GLU A 126 -8.93 -12.42 -4.24
N ALA A 127 -8.41 -13.58 -4.68
CA ALA A 127 -8.69 -14.87 -4.03
C ALA A 127 -8.26 -14.87 -2.55
N PHE A 128 -7.11 -14.28 -2.24
CA PHE A 128 -6.64 -14.13 -0.88
C PHE A 128 -7.57 -13.24 -0.04
N ILE A 129 -7.99 -12.09 -0.58
CA ILE A 129 -8.91 -11.16 0.10
C ILE A 129 -10.26 -11.84 0.34
N GLN A 130 -10.82 -12.53 -0.66
CA GLN A 130 -12.05 -13.31 -0.54
C GLN A 130 -11.96 -14.35 0.59
N HIS A 131 -10.85 -15.07 0.65
CA HIS A 131 -10.61 -16.07 1.70
C HIS A 131 -10.52 -15.43 3.09
N ALA A 132 -9.73 -14.36 3.24
CA ALA A 132 -9.61 -13.63 4.51
C ALA A 132 -10.97 -13.06 4.96
N THR A 133 -11.73 -12.48 4.03
CA THR A 133 -13.09 -11.96 4.28
C THR A 133 -14.01 -13.06 4.78
N THR A 134 -13.94 -14.26 4.19
CA THR A 134 -14.74 -15.41 4.63
C THR A 134 -14.41 -15.83 6.06
N LEU A 135 -13.13 -15.84 6.44
CA LEU A 135 -12.70 -16.14 7.79
C LEU A 135 -13.19 -15.08 8.80
N CYS A 136 -13.09 -13.80 8.44
CA CYS A 136 -13.61 -12.70 9.27
C CYS A 136 -15.12 -12.83 9.47
N ASN A 137 -15.88 -13.04 8.39
CA ASN A 137 -17.34 -13.23 8.47
C ASN A 137 -17.73 -14.43 9.33
N LEU A 138 -16.96 -15.53 9.26
CA LEU A 138 -17.20 -16.69 10.12
C LEU A 138 -16.91 -16.37 11.59
N ALA A 139 -15.83 -15.63 11.86
CA ALA A 139 -15.48 -15.20 13.21
C ALA A 139 -16.55 -14.26 13.79
N GLU A 140 -16.99 -13.25 13.02
CA GLU A 140 -18.08 -12.35 13.39
C GLU A 140 -19.36 -13.12 13.72
N LYS A 141 -19.78 -14.05 12.86
CA LYS A 141 -20.96 -14.89 13.15
C LYS A 141 -20.84 -15.67 14.45
N LYS A 142 -19.65 -16.20 14.77
CA LYS A 142 -19.43 -16.89 16.05
C LYS A 142 -19.48 -15.93 17.23
N CYS A 143 -18.91 -14.74 17.09
CA CYS A 143 -18.99 -13.69 18.11
C CYS A 143 -20.43 -13.22 18.32
N ASP A 144 -21.21 -13.02 17.27
CA ASP A 144 -22.61 -12.62 17.35
C ASP A 144 -23.46 -13.63 18.12
N VAL A 145 -23.30 -14.93 17.79
CA VAL A 145 -23.99 -16.01 18.51
C VAL A 145 -23.59 -16.02 19.97
N HIS A 146 -22.30 -15.91 20.26
CA HIS A 146 -21.82 -15.90 21.64
C HIS A 146 -22.32 -14.68 22.42
N GLU A 147 -22.34 -13.50 21.80
CA GLU A 147 -22.88 -12.28 22.41
C GLU A 147 -24.38 -12.42 22.68
N GLN A 148 -25.14 -13.01 21.75
CA GLN A 148 -26.56 -13.31 21.98
C GLN A 148 -26.73 -14.29 23.14
N ASP A 149 -25.97 -15.38 23.19
CA ASP A 149 -26.03 -16.38 24.28
C ASP A 149 -25.76 -15.75 25.65
N LEU A 150 -24.86 -14.76 25.73
CA LEU A 150 -24.60 -14.02 26.98
C LEU A 150 -25.73 -13.05 27.35
N LYS A 151 -26.39 -12.45 26.35
CA LYS A 151 -27.52 -11.54 26.57
C LYS A 151 -28.81 -12.27 26.96
N GLN A 152 -29.10 -13.43 26.37
CA GLN A 152 -30.35 -14.18 26.61
C GLN A 152 -30.66 -14.38 28.11
N PRO A 153 -29.73 -14.84 28.97
CA PRO A 153 -29.98 -15.01 30.40
C PRO A 153 -30.33 -13.71 31.12
N THR A 154 -29.71 -12.59 30.72
CA THR A 154 -30.01 -11.27 31.32
C THR A 154 -31.36 -10.73 30.88
N LEU A 155 -31.77 -11.00 29.64
CA LEU A 155 -33.07 -10.59 29.09
C LEU A 155 -34.21 -11.50 29.57
N ASP A 156 -33.93 -12.75 29.93
CA ASP A 156 -34.92 -13.71 30.42
C ASP A 156 -35.27 -13.54 31.91
N LEU A 157 -34.62 -12.60 32.61
CA LEU A 157 -34.91 -12.30 34.00
C LEU A 157 -36.36 -11.79 34.16
N PRO A 158 -37.15 -12.35 35.09
CA PRO A 158 -38.56 -12.02 35.26
C PRO A 158 -38.81 -10.53 35.60
N ILE A 159 -37.79 -9.84 36.13
CA ILE A 159 -37.81 -8.41 36.46
C ILE A 159 -37.99 -7.53 35.20
N TRP A 160 -37.55 -8.02 34.04
CA TRP A 160 -37.60 -7.29 32.76
C TRP A 160 -38.84 -7.66 31.93
N LYS A 161 -39.59 -8.72 32.30
CA LYS A 161 -40.83 -9.13 31.63
C LYS A 161 -42.07 -8.37 32.12
N THR A 162 -41.91 -7.41 33.04
CA THR A 162 -43.00 -6.67 33.68
C THR A 162 -43.12 -5.23 33.15
N THR A 163 -43.51 -5.07 31.88
CA THR A 163 -44.14 -3.83 31.38
C THR A 163 -45.14 -4.16 30.28
N ALA A 164 -46.17 -4.95 30.61
CA ALA A 164 -47.32 -5.16 29.74
C ALA A 164 -48.52 -5.57 30.60
N ASN A 165 -49.05 -4.63 31.37
CA ASN A 165 -50.42 -4.63 31.91
C ASN A 165 -50.65 -3.27 32.59
N LEU A 166 -51.02 -2.28 31.80
CA LEU A 166 -51.77 -1.09 32.21
C LEU A 166 -52.77 -0.79 31.09
#